data_AF-A0A258RMU7-F1
#
_entry.id   AF-A0A258RMU7-F1
#
_cell.length_a   1.000
_cell.length_b   1.000
_cell.length_c   1.000
_cell.angle_alpha   90.00
_cell.angle_beta   90.00
_cell.angle_gamma   90.00
#
_symmetry.space_group_name_H-M   'P 1'
#
loop_
_entity.id
_entity.type
_entity.pdbx_description
1 polymer ?
#
loop_
_entity_poly.entity_id
_entity_poly.type
_entity_poly.pdbx_seq_one_letter_code
_entity_poly.pdbx_strand_id
1 'polypeptide(L)'
;MEARLASEVQISALKRLAQAEGDFATVLKRGDAISGAILLIGQVRGANPIIYERYPSLDGQSAWKSVDLTNSSDPIVQDYWKKRAMRDPDLWVLELDVASGARLDGLLAALN
;
A
#
# COMPACT_ATOMS: atom_id res chain seq x y z
N MET A 1 -7.19 10.64 -20.98
CA MET A 1 -6.42 10.79 -19.73
C MET A 1 -7.45 10.69 -18.62
N GLU A 2 -7.65 9.51 -18.05
CA GLU A 2 -8.56 9.36 -16.91
C GLU A 2 -8.04 10.15 -15.71
N ALA A 3 -8.96 10.76 -14.97
CA ALA A 3 -8.63 11.52 -13.77
C ALA A 3 -8.22 10.55 -12.66
N ARG A 4 -6.92 10.47 -12.37
CA ARG A 4 -6.41 9.74 -11.20
C ARG A 4 -6.71 10.56 -9.93
N LEU A 5 -7.26 9.91 -8.91
CA LEU A 5 -7.39 10.51 -7.57
C LEU A 5 -6.03 10.87 -7.00
N ALA A 6 -5.93 12.00 -6.32
CA ALA A 6 -4.73 12.40 -5.60
C ALA A 6 -4.30 11.33 -4.58
N SER A 7 -3.00 11.11 -4.43
CA SER A 7 -2.44 10.06 -3.56
C SER A 7 -2.91 10.18 -2.11
N GLU A 8 -3.00 11.40 -1.57
CA GLU A 8 -3.52 11.62 -0.21
C GLU A 8 -4.99 11.21 -0.06
N VAL A 9 -5.80 11.40 -1.10
CA VAL A 9 -7.21 10.98 -1.12
C VAL A 9 -7.30 9.46 -1.12
N GLN A 10 -6.48 8.78 -1.92
CA GLN A 10 -6.41 7.32 -1.96
C GLN A 10 -6.00 6.73 -0.59
N ILE A 11 -4.94 7.27 0.02
CA ILE A 11 -4.48 6.87 1.35
C ILE A 11 -5.59 7.08 2.41
N SER A 12 -6.27 8.23 2.36
CA SER A 12 -7.35 8.54 3.29
C SER A 12 -8.54 7.60 3.12
N ALA A 13 -8.88 7.22 1.88
CA ALA A 13 -9.93 6.27 1.58
C ALA A 13 -9.60 4.87 2.12
N LEU A 14 -8.40 4.34 1.85
CA LEU A 14 -7.97 3.04 2.37
C LEU A 14 -8.03 2.97 3.89
N LYS A 15 -7.53 4.01 4.57
CA LYS A 15 -7.57 4.08 6.03
C LYS A 15 -9.00 4.00 6.55
N ARG A 16 -9.92 4.76 5.96
CA ARG A 16 -11.33 4.74 6.36
C ARG A 16 -11.98 3.38 6.11
N LEU A 17 -11.70 2.75 4.98
CA LEU A 17 -12.22 1.43 4.65
C LEU A 17 -11.72 0.36 5.63
N ALA A 18 -10.41 0.33 5.91
CA ALA A 18 -9.84 -0.59 6.88
C ALA A 18 -10.45 -0.37 8.29
N GLN A 19 -10.53 0.88 8.73
CA GLN A 19 -11.12 1.23 10.03
C GLN A 19 -12.61 0.86 10.14
N ALA A 20 -13.38 0.97 9.06
CA ALA A 20 -14.79 0.59 9.04
C ALA A 20 -15.00 -0.91 9.30
N GLU A 21 -14.03 -1.74 8.88
CA GLU A 21 -14.02 -3.19 9.12
C GLU A 21 -13.39 -3.57 10.47
N GLY A 22 -12.92 -2.58 11.25
CA GLY A 22 -12.21 -2.79 12.52
C GLY A 22 -10.74 -3.21 12.35
N ASP A 23 -10.18 -3.07 11.15
CA ASP A 23 -8.77 -3.31 10.86
C ASP A 23 -7.91 -2.06 11.14
N PHE A 24 -6.60 -2.21 11.09
CA PHE A 24 -5.65 -1.15 11.39
C PHE A 24 -4.93 -0.65 10.15
N ALA A 25 -4.74 0.67 10.05
CA ALA A 25 -4.07 1.32 8.93
C ALA A 25 -3.18 2.47 9.40
N THR A 26 -1.88 2.39 9.11
CA THR A 26 -0.88 3.37 9.57
C THR A 26 -0.05 3.91 8.41
N VAL A 27 0.11 5.23 8.37
CA VAL A 27 1.02 5.87 7.42
C VAL A 27 2.42 5.86 8.05
N LEU A 28 3.33 5.07 7.48
CA LEU A 28 4.74 5.03 7.91
C LEU A 28 5.54 6.18 7.31
N LYS A 29 5.19 6.62 6.09
CA LYS A 29 5.80 7.76 5.43
C LYS A 29 4.77 8.50 4.57
N ARG A 30 4.79 9.83 4.66
CA ARG A 30 4.06 10.72 3.75
C ARG A 30 4.91 11.04 2.52
N GLY A 31 4.25 11.09 1.37
CA GLY A 31 4.82 11.46 0.08
C GLY A 31 4.14 12.68 -0.52
N ASP A 32 4.29 12.89 -1.82
CA ASP A 32 3.60 13.98 -2.54
C ASP A 32 2.08 13.75 -2.51
N ALA A 33 1.31 14.78 -2.17
CA ALA A 33 -0.13 14.64 -1.91
C ALA A 33 -0.94 14.33 -3.18
N ILE A 34 -0.45 14.75 -4.35
CA ILE A 34 -1.19 14.67 -5.62
C ILE A 34 -0.76 13.45 -6.42
N SER A 35 0.54 13.25 -6.58
CA SER A 35 1.15 12.36 -7.57
C SER A 35 2.07 11.29 -7.00
N GLY A 36 2.34 11.31 -5.70
CA GLY A 36 3.25 10.38 -5.04
C GLY A 36 2.83 8.92 -5.23
N ALA A 37 3.78 8.04 -5.54
CA ALA A 37 3.52 6.61 -5.62
C ALA A 37 3.10 6.06 -4.25
N ILE A 38 2.31 4.99 -4.22
CA ILE A 38 1.89 4.34 -2.98
C ILE A 38 2.50 2.94 -2.92
N LEU A 39 3.26 2.67 -1.86
CA LEU A 39 3.67 1.35 -1.43
C LEU A 39 2.82 0.94 -0.23
N LEU A 40 2.23 -0.24 -0.32
CA LEU A 40 1.38 -0.79 0.72
C LEU A 40 2.08 -2.02 1.34
N ILE A 41 2.12 -2.07 2.66
CA ILE A 41 2.54 -3.24 3.43
C ILE A 41 1.28 -3.85 4.01
N GLY A 42 0.90 -5.04 3.55
CA GLY A 42 -0.26 -5.76 4.03
C GLY A 42 0.16 -6.92 4.91
N GLN A 43 -0.48 -7.09 6.07
CA GLN A 43 -0.24 -8.22 6.97
C GLN A 43 -1.56 -8.69 7.57
N VAL A 44 -1.56 -9.95 8.03
CA VAL A 44 -2.73 -10.55 8.67
C VAL A 44 -2.41 -10.82 10.12
N ARG A 45 -2.99 -10.03 11.03
CA ARG A 45 -2.79 -10.13 12.49
C ARG A 45 -1.31 -10.08 12.87
N GLY A 46 -0.58 -9.13 12.26
CA GLY A 46 0.85 -8.96 12.47
C GLY A 46 1.73 -10.09 11.93
N ALA A 47 1.21 -10.92 11.02
CA ALA A 47 1.95 -12.03 10.42
C ALA A 47 2.01 -11.94 8.89
N ASN A 48 3.09 -12.50 8.34
CA ASN A 48 3.35 -12.64 6.90
C ASN A 48 3.19 -11.32 6.14
N PRO A 49 4.01 -10.29 6.44
CA PRO A 49 3.93 -9.02 5.75
C PRO A 49 4.25 -9.18 4.26
N ILE A 50 3.45 -8.58 3.39
CA ILE A 50 3.62 -8.58 1.94
C ILE A 50 3.65 -7.12 1.47
N ILE A 51 4.58 -6.81 0.58
CA ILE A 51 4.64 -5.50 -0.05
C ILE A 51 3.85 -5.52 -1.35
N TYR A 52 3.02 -4.52 -1.56
CA TYR A 52 2.30 -4.27 -2.79
C TYR A 52 2.73 -2.91 -3.36
N GLU A 53 3.09 -2.90 -4.62
CA GLU A 53 3.37 -1.68 -5.38
C GLU A 53 2.34 -1.50 -6.48
N ARG A 54 1.99 -0.25 -6.75
CA ARG A 54 1.07 0.12 -7.81
C ARG A 54 1.81 0.88 -8.90
N TYR A 55 1.88 0.27 -10.08
CA TYR A 55 2.55 0.87 -11.24
C TYR A 55 1.53 1.55 -12.16
N PRO A 56 1.83 2.74 -12.71
CA PRO A 56 1.09 3.30 -13.82
C PRO A 56 1.06 2.28 -14.97
N SER A 57 -0.12 1.90 -15.43
CA SER A 57 -0.26 1.09 -16.64
C SER A 57 -0.68 1.97 -17.83
N LEU A 58 -0.22 1.60 -19.02
CA LEU A 58 -0.49 2.32 -20.27
C LEU A 58 -1.97 2.23 -20.69
N ASP A 59 -2.68 1.21 -20.22
CA ASP A 59 -4.11 0.97 -20.45
C ASP A 59 -5.03 1.62 -19.40
N GLY A 60 -4.46 2.38 -18.46
CA GLY A 60 -5.20 3.09 -17.41
C GLY A 60 -5.53 2.24 -16.18
N GLN A 61 -5.42 0.91 -16.25
CA GLN A 61 -5.69 0.04 -15.10
C GLN A 61 -4.41 -0.20 -14.30
N SER A 62 -4.20 0.64 -13.29
CA SER A 62 -3.11 0.44 -12.34
C SER A 62 -3.51 -0.61 -11.31
N ALA A 63 -3.09 -1.87 -11.52
CA ALA A 63 -3.26 -2.95 -10.55
C ALA A 63 -2.13 -2.97 -9.50
N TRP A 64 -2.49 -3.34 -8.27
CA TRP A 64 -1.52 -3.72 -7.25
C TRP A 64 -0.77 -4.98 -7.66
N LYS A 65 0.55 -4.97 -7.49
CA LYS A 65 1.42 -6.13 -7.68
C LYS A 65 2.18 -6.41 -6.40
N SER A 66 2.10 -7.65 -5.93
CA SER A 66 2.93 -8.10 -4.82
C SER A 66 4.39 -8.15 -5.24
N VAL A 67 5.27 -7.66 -4.38
CA VAL A 67 6.72 -7.82 -4.53
C VAL A 67 7.10 -9.17 -3.91
N ASP A 68 7.71 -10.03 -4.71
CA ASP A 68 8.26 -11.28 -4.21
C ASP A 68 9.52 -10.99 -3.39
N LEU A 69 9.37 -11.03 -2.07
CA LEU A 69 10.47 -11.02 -1.12
C LEU A 69 10.61 -12.43 -0.59
N THR A 70 11.65 -13.15 -1.02
CA THR A 70 11.92 -14.50 -0.50
C THR A 70 11.97 -14.44 1.03
N ASN A 71 11.12 -15.22 1.70
CA ASN A 71 10.95 -15.21 3.15
C ASN A 71 10.61 -13.83 3.75
N SER A 72 9.53 -13.18 3.27
CA SER A 72 9.01 -11.89 3.77
C SER A 72 8.86 -11.84 5.29
N SER A 73 9.94 -11.46 5.97
CA SER A 73 10.00 -11.21 7.41
C SER A 73 10.02 -9.71 7.65
N ASP A 74 9.62 -9.28 8.84
CA ASP A 74 9.57 -7.85 9.20
C ASP A 74 10.87 -7.10 8.88
N PRO A 75 12.08 -7.63 9.19
CA PRO A 75 13.31 -6.90 8.88
C PRO A 75 13.54 -6.70 7.38
N ILE A 76 13.17 -7.69 6.56
CA ILE A 76 13.33 -7.63 5.10
C ILE A 76 12.35 -6.62 4.51
N VAL A 77 11.09 -6.66 4.95
CA VAL A 77 10.06 -5.69 4.54
C VAL A 77 10.46 -4.27 4.96
N GLN A 78 10.94 -4.11 6.20
CA GLN A 78 11.41 -2.82 6.69
C GLN A 78 12.59 -2.25 5.89
N ASP A 79 13.59 -3.08 5.60
CA ASP A 79 14.75 -2.67 4.81
C ASP A 79 14.33 -2.28 3.38
N TYR A 80 13.43 -3.07 2.77
CA TYR A 80 12.93 -2.80 1.42
C TYR A 80 12.25 -1.44 1.32
N TRP A 81 11.23 -1.17 2.14
CA TRP A 81 10.46 0.07 1.99
C TRP A 81 11.30 1.30 2.34
N LYS A 82 12.22 1.19 3.32
CA LYS A 82 13.17 2.27 3.65
C LYS A 82 14.09 2.58 2.48
N LYS A 83 14.63 1.55 1.81
CA LYS A 83 15.43 1.73 0.58
C LYS A 83 14.62 2.34 -0.55
N ARG A 84 13.37 1.92 -0.73
CA ARG A 84 12.46 2.49 -1.74
C ARG A 84 12.16 3.96 -1.46
N ALA A 85 11.91 4.32 -0.21
CA ALA A 85 11.67 5.68 0.24
C ALA A 85 12.90 6.60 0.10
N MET A 86 14.12 6.06 0.24
CA MET A 86 15.34 6.84 -0.04
C MET A 86 15.51 7.15 -1.53
N ARG A 87 15.07 6.25 -2.41
CA ARG A 87 15.14 6.44 -3.87
C ARG A 87 14.06 7.36 -4.41
N ASP A 88 12.92 7.40 -3.73
CA ASP A 88 11.73 8.14 -4.14
C ASP A 88 11.18 8.94 -2.95
N PRO A 89 11.63 10.19 -2.79
CA PRO A 89 11.20 11.07 -1.72
C PRO A 89 9.69 11.34 -1.71
N ASP A 90 9.02 11.19 -2.86
CA ASP A 90 7.59 11.45 -3.02
C ASP A 90 6.72 10.22 -2.71
N LEU A 91 7.35 9.09 -2.36
CA LEU A 91 6.66 7.84 -2.02
C LEU A 91 5.83 7.96 -0.73
N TRP A 92 4.59 7.47 -0.78
CA TRP A 92 3.78 7.11 0.38
C TRP A 92 4.02 5.67 0.79
N VAL A 93 4.10 5.43 2.10
CA VAL A 93 4.14 4.09 2.67
C VAL A 93 3.00 3.93 3.65
N LEU A 94 2.07 3.02 3.33
CA LEU A 94 0.93 2.67 4.16
C LEU A 94 1.06 1.22 4.63
N GLU A 95 0.89 0.99 5.91
CA GLU A 95 0.77 -0.33 6.50
C GLU A 95 -0.70 -0.62 6.80
N LEU A 96 -1.16 -1.82 6.43
CA LEU A 96 -2.46 -2.39 6.74
C LEU A 96 -2.27 -3.69 7.52
N ASP A 97 -2.83 -3.75 8.73
CA ASP A 97 -2.93 -4.99 9.50
C ASP A 97 -4.40 -5.38 9.61
N VAL A 98 -4.76 -6.48 8.96
CA VAL A 98 -6.15 -6.89 8.79
C VAL A 98 -6.44 -8.23 9.44
N ALA A 99 -7.72 -8.48 9.73
CA ALA A 99 -8.13 -9.71 10.38
C ALA A 99 -7.98 -10.99 9.52
N SER A 100 -7.94 -10.86 8.18
CA SER A 100 -7.83 -11.98 7.23
C SER A 100 -7.33 -11.54 5.84
N GLY A 101 -6.81 -12.49 5.05
CA GLY A 101 -6.39 -12.23 3.66
C GLY A 101 -7.51 -11.72 2.76
N ALA A 102 -8.74 -12.24 2.91
CA ALA A 102 -9.89 -11.78 2.12
C ALA A 102 -10.22 -10.28 2.33
N ARG A 103 -9.98 -9.76 3.55
CA ARG A 103 -10.12 -8.32 3.81
C ARG A 103 -9.03 -7.51 3.11
N LEU A 104 -7.80 -8.01 3.12
CA LEU A 104 -6.70 -7.38 2.39
C LEU A 104 -7.00 -7.31 0.89
N ASP A 105 -7.46 -8.42 0.31
CA ASP A 105 -7.83 -8.50 -1.10
C ASP A 105 -8.95 -7.51 -1.45
N GLY A 106 -9.96 -7.39 -0.59
CA GLY A 106 -11.05 -6.41 -0.75
C GLY A 106 -10.54 -4.96 -0.73
N LEU A 107 -9.60 -4.63 0.16
CA LEU A 107 -9.00 -3.29 0.23
C LEU A 107 -8.14 -3.00 -1.01
N LEU A 108 -7.39 -3.98 -1.52
CA LEU A 108 -6.60 -3.83 -2.75
C LEU A 108 -7.51 -3.63 -3.98
N ALA A 109 -8.64 -4.34 -4.04
CA ALA A 109 -9.62 -4.20 -5.12
C ALA A 109 -10.35 -2.86 -5.09
N ALA A 110 -10.60 -2.27 -3.91
CA ALA A 110 -11.36 -1.03 -3.76
C ALA A 110 -10.68 0.21 -4.37
N LEU A 111 -9.39 0.14 -4.69
CA LEU A 111 -8.64 1.25 -5.29
C LEU A 111 -8.16 1.01 -6.73
N ASN A 112 -8.44 -0.16 -7.32
CA ASN A 112 -8.04 -0.48 -8.69
C ASN A 112 -8.80 0.37 -9.71
#